data_AF-K1TDM9-F1
#
_entry.id   AF-K1TDM9-F1
#
_cell.length_a   1.000
_cell.length_b   1.000
_cell.length_c   1.000
_cell.angle_alpha   90.00
_cell.angle_beta   90.00
_cell.angle_gamma   90.00
#
_symmetry.space_group_name_H-M   'P 1'
#
loop_
_entity.id
_entity.type
_entity.pdbx_description
1 polymer ?
#
loop_
_entity_poly.entity_id
_entity_poly.type
_entity_poly.pdbx_seq_one_letter_code
_entity_poly.pdbx_strand_id
1 'polypeptide(L)'
;NILKGKELLSTYCKARGVNLANLQKQEYMDAIMRKYGFRDWDSVLAAMGHGALKEGQIVNKMQELYDRDHKKEMTNEEVLASIAENNAANAQNGAGKPVLMKSKSGIVVKGIADLSVRFSKCCSPVPGDEIVGYVTRGRGISIHRTDCINIINLPEMERARLIDAEW
;
A
#
# COMPACT_ATOMS: atom_id res chain seq x y z
N ASN A 1 -7.66 27.27 17.71
CA ASN A 1 -6.61 27.28 16.66
C ASN A 1 -7.04 26.63 15.34
N ILE A 2 -8.22 26.96 14.79
CA ILE A 2 -8.73 26.30 13.57
C ILE A 2 -7.97 26.76 12.31
N LEU A 3 -7.74 28.07 12.15
CA LEU A 3 -7.00 28.63 11.01
C LEU A 3 -5.60 28.04 10.89
N LYS A 4 -4.89 27.94 12.02
CA LYS A 4 -3.58 27.29 12.11
C LYS A 4 -3.63 25.82 11.68
N GLY A 5 -4.66 25.07 12.10
CA GLY A 5 -4.87 23.69 11.67
C GLY A 5 -5.08 23.57 10.15
N LYS A 6 -5.86 24.46 9.55
CA LYS A 6 -6.07 24.51 8.08
C LYS A 6 -4.76 24.79 7.34
N GLU A 7 -3.96 25.74 7.83
CA GLU A 7 -2.67 26.09 7.25
C GLU A 7 -1.68 24.92 7.32
N LEU A 8 -1.59 24.25 8.47
CA LEU A 8 -0.74 23.08 8.68
C LEU A 8 -1.14 21.93 7.74
N LEU A 9 -2.44 21.66 7.62
CA LEU A 9 -2.97 20.66 6.69
C LEU A 9 -2.59 20.97 5.24
N SER A 10 -2.81 22.21 4.80
CA SER A 10 -2.50 22.66 3.43
C SER A 10 -1.00 22.56 3.13
N THR A 11 -0.16 23.02 4.05
CA THR A 11 1.30 22.98 3.94
C THR A 11 1.81 21.54 3.84
N TYR A 12 1.27 20.65 4.67
CA TYR A 12 1.64 19.23 4.64
C TYR A 12 1.25 18.55 3.33
N CYS A 13 0.03 18.82 2.82
CA CYS A 13 -0.41 18.28 1.53
C CYS A 13 0.50 18.76 0.38
N LYS A 14 0.83 20.05 0.34
CA LYS A 14 1.76 20.61 -0.66
C LYS A 14 3.14 19.96 -0.59
N ALA A 15 3.71 19.82 0.61
CA ALA A 15 5.02 19.21 0.81
C ALA A 15 5.09 17.74 0.39
N ARG A 16 3.96 17.02 0.43
CA ARG A 16 3.83 15.61 0.06
C ARG A 16 3.36 15.38 -1.39
N GLY A 17 3.12 16.45 -2.16
CA GLY A 17 2.55 16.33 -3.51
C GLY A 17 1.10 15.80 -3.52
N VAL A 18 0.39 15.92 -2.40
CA VAL A 18 -0.98 15.43 -2.22
C VAL A 18 -1.96 16.53 -2.58
N ASN A 19 -2.94 16.22 -3.42
CA ASN A 19 -3.98 17.18 -3.79
C ASN A 19 -5.03 17.27 -2.68
N LEU A 20 -5.03 18.40 -1.95
CA LEU A 20 -5.96 18.64 -0.83
C LEU A 20 -7.43 18.59 -1.27
N ALA A 21 -7.76 19.08 -2.47
CA ALA A 21 -9.15 19.11 -2.96
C ALA A 21 -9.71 17.69 -3.15
N ASN A 22 -8.86 16.74 -3.55
CA ASN A 22 -9.23 15.34 -3.70
C ASN A 22 -9.52 14.66 -2.36
N LEU A 23 -8.83 15.09 -1.29
CA LEU A 23 -8.99 14.54 0.05
C LEU A 23 -10.12 15.23 0.84
N GLN A 24 -10.46 16.48 0.55
CA GLN A 24 -11.47 17.23 1.28
C GLN A 24 -12.91 16.86 0.89
N LYS A 25 -13.17 15.57 0.69
CA LYS A 25 -14.50 15.00 0.51
C LYS A 25 -15.10 14.60 1.86
N GLN A 26 -16.41 14.77 2.01
CA GLN A 26 -17.14 14.50 3.25
C GLN A 26 -16.90 13.08 3.79
N GLU A 27 -16.89 12.10 2.89
CA GLU A 27 -16.63 10.68 3.19
C GLU A 27 -15.29 10.42 3.91
N TYR A 28 -14.22 11.12 3.51
CA TYR A 28 -12.91 10.98 4.16
C TYR A 28 -12.83 11.75 5.47
N MET A 29 -13.45 12.93 5.52
CA MET A 29 -13.53 13.75 6.73
C MET A 29 -14.31 13.01 7.84
N ASP A 30 -15.44 12.39 7.50
CA ASP A 30 -16.26 11.60 8.41
C ASP A 30 -15.48 10.39 8.95
N ALA A 31 -14.66 9.74 8.12
CA ALA A 31 -13.84 8.62 8.55
C ALA A 31 -12.79 9.05 9.60
N ILE A 32 -12.19 10.24 9.45
CA ILE A 32 -11.25 10.81 10.43
C ILE A 32 -11.99 11.17 11.72
N MET A 33 -13.13 11.84 11.60
CA MET A 33 -13.96 12.23 12.75
C MET A 33 -14.37 11.01 13.57
N ARG A 34 -14.87 9.94 12.91
CA ARG A 34 -15.23 8.68 13.57
C ARG A 34 -14.02 8.00 14.21
N LYS A 35 -12.86 7.99 13.55
CA LYS A 35 -11.64 7.33 14.04
C LYS A 35 -11.13 7.95 15.34
N TYR A 36 -11.15 9.28 15.44
CA TYR A 36 -10.60 10.00 16.58
C TYR A 36 -11.69 10.56 17.54
N GLY A 37 -12.96 10.24 17.29
CA GLY A 37 -14.06 10.59 18.19
C GLY A 37 -14.52 12.05 18.14
N PHE A 38 -14.33 12.75 17.03
CA PHE A 38 -14.78 14.13 16.86
C PHE A 38 -16.20 14.22 16.29
N ARG A 39 -16.92 15.26 16.68
CA ARG A 39 -18.31 15.53 16.26
C ARG A 39 -18.41 16.38 14.99
N ASP A 40 -17.37 17.15 14.70
CA ASP A 40 -17.28 18.05 13.56
C ASP A 40 -15.82 18.20 13.08
N TRP A 41 -15.65 18.68 11.85
CA TRP A 41 -14.33 18.83 11.25
C TRP A 41 -13.53 20.01 11.82
N ASP A 42 -14.21 21.07 12.26
CA ASP A 42 -13.53 22.23 12.85
C ASP A 42 -12.85 21.85 14.17
N SER A 43 -13.43 20.93 14.94
CA SER A 43 -12.81 20.33 16.13
C SER A 43 -11.54 19.53 15.79
N VAL A 44 -11.53 18.80 14.67
CA VAL A 44 -10.32 18.10 14.18
C VAL A 44 -9.24 19.11 13.83
N LEU A 45 -9.58 20.16 13.09
CA LEU A 45 -8.65 21.23 12.70
C LEU A 45 -8.15 22.01 13.92
N ALA A 46 -9.00 22.25 14.92
CA ALA A 46 -8.59 22.85 16.18
C ALA A 46 -7.57 21.96 16.89
N ALA A 47 -7.84 20.65 17.01
CA ALA A 47 -6.92 19.68 17.62
C ALA A 47 -5.55 19.65 16.92
N MET A 48 -5.53 19.75 15.58
CA MET A 48 -4.30 19.92 14.81
C MET A 48 -3.58 21.23 15.15
N GLY A 49 -4.28 22.36 15.17
CA GLY A 49 -3.68 23.66 15.46
C GLY A 49 -3.15 23.79 16.90
N HIS A 50 -3.66 23.00 17.83
CA HIS A 50 -3.13 22.86 19.19
C HIS A 50 -2.01 21.80 19.30
N GLY A 51 -1.76 21.02 18.23
CA GLY A 51 -0.73 19.97 18.19
C GLY A 51 -1.14 18.64 18.82
N ALA A 52 -2.40 18.48 19.20
CA ALA A 52 -2.94 17.22 19.73
C ALA A 52 -3.01 16.11 18.65
N LEU A 53 -3.14 16.50 17.38
CA LEU A 53 -3.07 15.62 16.22
C LEU A 53 -2.01 16.12 15.24
N LYS A 54 -1.22 15.20 14.69
CA LYS A 54 -0.27 15.51 13.62
C LYS A 54 -0.96 15.43 12.26
N GLU A 55 -0.58 16.34 11.37
CA GLU A 55 -1.09 16.48 10.00
C GLU A 55 -0.96 15.15 9.24
N GLY A 56 0.17 14.48 9.38
CA GLY A 56 0.42 13.18 8.76
C GLY A 56 -0.54 12.08 9.20
N GLN A 57 -1.04 12.10 10.44
CA GLN A 57 -2.00 11.09 10.91
C GLN A 57 -3.38 11.22 10.24
N ILE A 58 -3.69 12.42 9.77
CA ILE A 58 -4.94 12.74 9.09
C ILE A 58 -4.74 12.51 7.59
N VAL A 59 -3.76 13.19 6.98
CA VAL A 59 -3.51 13.14 5.54
C VAL A 59 -3.19 11.74 5.07
N ASN A 60 -2.34 10.98 5.77
CA ASN A 60 -2.00 9.61 5.34
C ASN A 60 -3.24 8.70 5.38
N LYS A 61 -4.12 8.88 6.37
CA LYS A 61 -5.34 8.09 6.46
C LYS A 61 -6.37 8.49 5.40
N MET A 62 -6.50 9.78 5.12
CA MET A 62 -7.37 10.27 4.05
C MET A 62 -6.86 9.80 2.67
N GLN A 63 -5.55 9.82 2.44
CA GLN A 63 -4.93 9.33 1.20
C GLN A 63 -5.15 7.83 1.03
N GLU A 64 -4.98 7.03 2.08
CA GLU A 64 -5.27 5.58 2.04
C GLU A 64 -6.73 5.28 1.60
N LEU A 65 -7.68 6.08 2.08
CA LEU A 65 -9.09 5.95 1.70
C LEU A 65 -9.32 6.40 0.26
N TYR A 66 -8.70 7.51 -0.14
CA TYR A 66 -8.76 8.01 -1.51
C TYR A 66 -8.21 6.98 -2.51
N ASP A 67 -7.05 6.40 -2.25
CA ASP A 67 -6.40 5.41 -3.10
C ASP A 67 -7.20 4.10 -3.20
N ARG A 68 -7.95 3.75 -2.14
CA ARG A 68 -8.84 2.60 -2.13
C ARG A 68 -10.06 2.82 -3.03
N ASP A 69 -10.63 4.02 -2.98
CA ASP A 69 -11.87 4.35 -3.69
C ASP A 69 -11.59 4.80 -5.14
N HIS A 70 -10.42 5.37 -5.41
CA HIS A 70 -9.93 5.78 -6.73
C HIS A 70 -8.83 4.84 -7.23
N LYS A 71 -8.93 3.57 -6.83
CA LYS A 71 -8.02 2.53 -7.27
C LYS A 71 -7.91 2.61 -8.79
N LYS A 72 -6.76 3.07 -9.30
CA LYS A 72 -6.48 2.96 -10.73
C LYS A 72 -6.72 1.50 -11.06
N GLU A 73 -7.69 1.24 -11.92
CA GLU A 73 -7.69 0.02 -12.73
C GLU A 73 -6.41 0.11 -13.57
N MET A 74 -5.26 -0.24 -12.98
CA MET A 74 -4.01 -0.35 -13.70
C MET A 74 -4.23 -1.46 -14.71
N THR A 75 -4.30 -1.08 -15.98
CA THR A 75 -4.37 -2.04 -17.08
C THR A 75 -3.12 -2.90 -17.04
N ASN A 76 -3.24 -4.15 -17.46
CA ASN A 76 -2.14 -5.11 -17.40
C ASN A 76 -0.85 -4.59 -18.09
N GLU A 77 -0.98 -3.71 -19.08
CA GLU A 77 0.14 -3.09 -19.80
C GLU A 77 0.94 -2.08 -18.98
N GLU A 78 0.31 -1.25 -18.16
CA GLU A 78 1.03 -0.27 -17.32
C GLU A 78 1.78 -0.96 -16.17
N VAL A 79 1.24 -2.07 -15.66
CA VAL A 79 1.92 -2.94 -14.69
C VAL A 79 3.17 -3.56 -15.31
N LEU A 80 3.08 -4.07 -16.53
CA LEU A 80 4.20 -4.72 -17.21
C LEU A 80 5.28 -3.71 -17.64
N ALA A 81 4.87 -2.52 -18.11
CA ALA A 81 5.80 -1.45 -18.50
C ALA A 81 6.62 -0.94 -17.30
N SER A 82 5.97 -0.73 -16.15
CA SER A 82 6.68 -0.30 -14.93
C SER A 82 7.61 -1.38 -14.37
N ILE A 83 7.32 -2.68 -14.58
CA ILE A 83 8.23 -3.79 -14.27
C ILE A 83 9.44 -3.80 -15.22
N ALA A 84 9.24 -3.53 -16.51
CA ALA A 84 10.31 -3.48 -17.50
C ALA A 84 11.27 -2.31 -17.26
N GLU A 85 10.75 -1.12 -16.97
CA GLU A 85 11.55 0.08 -16.72
C GLU A 85 12.39 -0.02 -15.43
N ASN A 86 11.83 -0.60 -14.36
CA ASN A 86 12.57 -0.83 -13.12
C ASN A 86 13.68 -1.89 -13.28
N ASN A 87 13.50 -2.88 -14.16
CA ASN A 87 14.54 -3.85 -14.50
C ASN A 87 15.67 -3.21 -15.32
N ALA A 88 15.34 -2.29 -16.25
CA ALA A 88 16.33 -1.58 -17.06
C ALA A 88 17.20 -0.62 -16.24
N ALA A 89 16.63 0.07 -15.24
CA ALA A 89 17.38 0.95 -14.35
C ALA A 89 18.36 0.19 -13.42
N ASN A 90 18.06 -1.06 -13.07
CA ASN A 90 18.94 -1.91 -12.27
C ASN A 90 20.09 -2.54 -13.07
N ALA A 91 20.02 -2.58 -14.40
CA ALA A 91 21.08 -3.13 -15.24
C ALA A 91 22.32 -2.22 -15.38
N GLN A 92 22.21 -0.93 -15.05
CA GLN A 92 23.30 0.04 -15.18
C GLN A 92 24.18 0.18 -13.92
N ASN A 93 23.73 -0.33 -12.77
CA ASN A 93 24.52 -0.37 -11.55
C ASN A 93 24.98 -1.81 -11.32
N GLY A 94 26.21 -2.13 -11.71
CA GLY A 94 26.81 -3.47 -11.74
C GLY A 94 26.98 -4.19 -10.39
N ALA A 95 25.91 -4.30 -9.61
CA ALA A 95 25.80 -5.17 -8.46
C ALA A 95 24.67 -6.15 -8.74
N GLY A 96 25.01 -7.28 -9.37
CA GLY A 96 24.12 -8.42 -9.60
C GLY A 96 23.74 -9.13 -8.30
N LYS A 97 23.11 -8.41 -7.37
CA LYS A 97 22.39 -9.00 -6.24
C LYS A 97 20.92 -8.69 -6.42
N PRO A 98 20.04 -9.70 -6.47
CA PRO A 98 18.60 -9.43 -6.43
C PRO A 98 18.35 -8.57 -5.19
N VAL A 99 17.58 -7.49 -5.35
CA VAL A 99 17.21 -6.61 -4.24
C VAL A 99 16.31 -7.45 -3.31
N LEU A 100 16.93 -8.12 -2.34
CA LEU A 100 16.25 -8.79 -1.23
C LEU A 100 15.72 -7.69 -0.30
N MET A 101 14.56 -7.14 -0.61
CA MET A 101 13.86 -6.28 0.34
C MET A 101 13.08 -7.15 1.33
N LYS A 102 13.58 -7.18 2.58
CA LYS A 102 12.89 -7.80 3.69
C LYS A 102 11.70 -6.93 4.07
N SER A 103 10.49 -7.40 3.82
CA SER A 103 9.27 -6.74 4.30
C SER A 103 9.24 -6.72 5.83
N LYS A 104 8.49 -5.81 6.48
CA LYS A 104 8.30 -5.81 7.95
C LYS A 104 7.80 -7.16 8.51
N SER A 105 7.27 -8.03 7.64
CA SER A 105 6.82 -9.40 7.91
C SER A 105 7.92 -10.47 7.85
N GLY A 106 9.19 -10.11 7.61
CA GLY A 106 10.30 -11.07 7.43
C GLY A 106 10.42 -11.57 6.00
N ILE A 107 9.32 -11.62 5.27
CA ILE A 107 9.24 -12.21 3.93
C ILE A 107 10.03 -11.42 2.90
N VAL A 108 10.78 -12.16 2.07
CA VAL A 108 11.46 -11.70 0.87
C VAL A 108 10.73 -12.28 -0.35
N VAL A 109 10.48 -11.45 -1.35
CA VAL A 109 9.88 -11.86 -2.62
C VAL A 109 10.85 -11.53 -3.75
N LYS A 110 11.13 -12.51 -4.63
CA LYS A 110 12.06 -12.30 -5.74
C LYS A 110 11.45 -11.39 -6.82
N GLY A 111 12.22 -10.39 -7.25
CA GLY A 111 11.94 -9.61 -8.47
C GLY A 111 10.95 -8.46 -8.32
N ILE A 112 10.45 -8.17 -7.12
CA ILE A 112 9.49 -7.09 -6.88
C ILE A 112 9.91 -6.30 -5.63
N ALA A 113 10.17 -5.00 -5.81
CA ALA A 113 10.38 -4.07 -4.71
C ALA A 113 9.05 -3.35 -4.37
N ASP A 114 8.77 -3.20 -3.06
CA ASP A 114 7.75 -2.30 -2.50
C ASP A 114 6.26 -2.63 -2.73
N LEU A 115 5.91 -3.88 -3.08
CA LEU A 115 4.51 -4.31 -3.08
C LEU A 115 4.05 -4.78 -1.69
N SER A 116 2.84 -4.40 -1.31
CA SER A 116 2.26 -4.82 -0.03
C SER A 116 2.06 -6.34 -0.01
N VAL A 117 2.67 -7.00 0.96
CA VAL A 117 2.53 -8.44 1.20
C VAL A 117 1.43 -8.69 2.23
N ARG A 118 0.59 -9.71 1.99
CA ARG A 118 -0.45 -10.14 2.93
C ARG A 118 -0.51 -11.66 2.99
N PHE A 119 -0.76 -12.20 4.17
CA PHE A 119 -0.99 -13.64 4.35
C PHE A 119 -2.39 -14.04 3.88
N SER A 120 -2.47 -15.12 3.09
CA SER A 120 -3.75 -15.67 2.68
C SER A 120 -4.48 -16.33 3.85
N LYS A 121 -5.80 -16.18 3.90
CA LYS A 121 -6.63 -16.82 4.94
C LYS A 121 -6.91 -18.30 4.67
N CYS A 122 -6.65 -18.76 3.45
CA CYS A 122 -6.99 -20.12 3.02
C CYS A 122 -6.04 -21.20 3.55
N CYS A 123 -4.76 -20.86 3.74
CA CYS A 123 -3.75 -21.78 4.28
C CYS A 123 -2.94 -21.20 5.44
N SER A 124 -3.17 -19.92 5.79
CA SER A 124 -2.58 -19.21 6.94
C SER A 124 -1.10 -19.53 7.19
N PRO A 125 -0.19 -19.12 6.28
CA PRO A 125 1.22 -19.49 6.34
C PRO A 125 1.91 -18.99 7.61
N VAL A 126 2.76 -19.83 8.20
CA VAL A 126 3.52 -19.53 9.42
C VAL A 126 5.03 -19.65 9.20
N PRO A 127 5.87 -18.94 10.00
CA PRO A 127 7.32 -19.00 9.85
C PRO A 127 7.87 -20.43 9.82
N GLY A 128 8.62 -20.75 8.77
CA GLY A 128 9.15 -22.10 8.52
C GLY A 128 8.39 -22.90 7.46
N ASP A 129 7.19 -22.46 7.08
CA ASP A 129 6.46 -23.05 5.95
C ASP A 129 7.16 -22.74 4.62
N GLU A 130 7.11 -23.68 3.68
CA GLU A 130 7.41 -23.38 2.28
C GLU A 130 6.29 -22.51 1.70
N ILE A 131 6.65 -21.32 1.24
CA ILE A 131 5.69 -20.30 0.78
C ILE A 131 5.90 -19.92 -0.68
N VAL A 132 4.82 -19.42 -1.27
CA VAL A 132 4.79 -18.86 -2.62
C VAL A 132 3.95 -17.59 -2.62
N GLY A 133 4.39 -16.60 -3.38
CA GLY A 133 3.63 -15.39 -3.61
C GLY A 133 2.69 -15.55 -4.80
N TYR A 134 1.47 -15.05 -4.69
CA TYR A 134 0.54 -14.91 -5.79
C TYR A 134 0.20 -13.44 -6.01
N VAL A 135 0.46 -12.91 -7.20
CA VAL A 135 0.20 -11.52 -7.55
C VAL A 135 -1.29 -11.31 -7.78
N THR A 136 -1.94 -10.61 -6.84
CA THR A 136 -3.37 -10.31 -6.92
C THR A 136 -3.62 -9.00 -7.68
N ARG A 137 -4.79 -8.89 -8.33
CA ARG A 137 -5.20 -7.65 -9.00
C ARG A 137 -5.46 -6.54 -7.97
N GLY A 138 -4.49 -5.62 -7.86
CA GLY A 138 -4.57 -4.41 -7.04
C GLY A 138 -4.56 -4.61 -5.52
N ARG A 139 -4.30 -5.80 -4.98
CA ARG A 139 -4.17 -6.00 -3.51
C ARG A 139 -2.75 -6.39 -3.09
N GLY A 140 -1.79 -6.28 -4.01
CA GLY A 140 -0.40 -6.68 -3.81
C GLY A 140 -0.23 -8.19 -3.90
N ILE A 141 0.66 -8.73 -3.08
CA ILE A 141 1.05 -10.14 -3.11
C ILE A 141 0.34 -10.88 -1.96
N SER A 142 -0.39 -11.93 -2.30
CA SER A 142 -0.96 -12.87 -1.34
C SER A 142 0.03 -14.01 -1.12
N ILE A 143 0.41 -14.27 0.14
CA ILE A 143 1.31 -15.36 0.50
C ILE A 143 0.49 -16.60 0.80
N HIS A 144 0.83 -17.67 0.09
CA HIS A 144 0.26 -18.98 0.25
C HIS A 144 1.36 -19.98 0.60
N ARG A 145 0.98 -21.12 1.17
CA ARG A 145 1.86 -22.28 1.22
C ARG A 145 1.97 -22.91 -0.16
N THR A 146 3.11 -23.52 -0.45
CA THR A 146 3.34 -24.28 -1.69
C THR A 146 2.32 -25.41 -1.89
N ASP A 147 1.84 -26.02 -0.80
CA ASP A 147 0.86 -27.10 -0.78
C ASP A 147 -0.61 -26.62 -0.69
N CYS A 148 -0.87 -25.32 -0.87
CA CYS A 148 -2.22 -24.78 -0.80
C CYS A 148 -3.09 -25.28 -1.96
N ILE A 149 -4.26 -25.87 -1.67
CA ILE A 149 -5.19 -26.40 -2.67
C ILE A 149 -5.60 -25.36 -3.73
N ASN A 150 -5.75 -24.09 -3.33
CA ASN A 150 -6.11 -23.00 -4.23
C ASN A 150 -4.96 -22.63 -5.17
N ILE A 151 -3.71 -22.83 -4.76
CA ILE A 151 -2.54 -22.57 -5.60
C ILE A 151 -2.28 -23.73 -6.55
N ILE A 152 -2.38 -24.97 -6.06
CA ILE A 152 -2.17 -26.17 -6.86
C ILE A 152 -3.17 -26.21 -8.03
N ASN A 153 -4.43 -25.84 -7.77
CA ASN A 153 -5.52 -25.84 -8.74
C ASN A 153 -5.65 -24.53 -9.54
N LEU A 154 -4.65 -23.64 -9.53
CA LEU A 154 -4.67 -22.42 -10.34
C LEU A 154 -4.72 -22.76 -11.84
N PRO A 155 -5.59 -22.07 -12.62
CA PRO A 155 -5.58 -22.15 -14.08
C PRO A 155 -4.21 -21.78 -14.64
N GLU A 156 -3.85 -22.37 -15.78
CA GLU A 156 -2.52 -22.18 -16.38
C GLU A 156 -2.19 -20.71 -16.69
N MET A 157 -3.18 -19.92 -17.14
CA MET A 157 -3.00 -18.49 -17.38
C MET A 157 -2.64 -17.69 -16.11
N GLU A 158 -3.04 -18.20 -14.93
CA GLU A 158 -2.81 -17.54 -13.65
C GLU A 158 -1.53 -18.00 -12.98
N ARG A 159 -0.98 -19.16 -13.37
CA ARG A 159 0.30 -19.66 -12.85
C ARG A 159 1.47 -18.72 -13.16
N ALA A 160 1.40 -17.97 -14.26
CA ALA A 160 2.36 -16.91 -14.59
C ALA A 160 2.42 -15.77 -13.55
N ARG A 161 1.47 -15.71 -12.61
CA ARG A 161 1.42 -14.73 -11.51
C ARG A 161 1.97 -15.27 -10.19
N LEU A 162 2.47 -16.49 -10.18
CA LEU A 162 3.19 -17.04 -9.04
C LEU A 162 4.61 -16.49 -9.05
N ILE A 163 5.09 -16.14 -7.85
CA ILE A 163 6.42 -15.60 -7.62
C ILE A 163 7.03 -16.29 -6.41
N ASP A 164 8.33 -16.51 -6.48
CA ASP A 164 9.09 -17.09 -5.38
C ASP A 164 9.06 -16.16 -4.16
N ALA A 165 8.77 -16.75 -2.99
CA ALA A 165 8.79 -16.08 -1.70
C ALA A 165 9.52 -16.94 -0.66
N GLU A 166 10.20 -16.30 0.27
CA GLU A 166 10.93 -16.94 1.38
C GLU A 166 10.84 -16.10 2.66
N TRP A 167 11.12 -16.72 3.81
CA TRP A 167 11.02 -16.12 5.15
C TRP A 167 12.22 -15.23 5.54
#